data_AF-A0A7T1MJ37-F1
#
_entry.id   AF-A0A7T1MJ37-F1
#
_cell.length_a   1.000
_cell.length_b   1.000
_cell.length_c   1.000
_cell.angle_alpha   90.00
_cell.angle_beta   90.00
_cell.angle_gamma   90.00
#
_symmetry.space_group_name_H-M   'P 1'
#
loop_
_entity.id
_entity.type
_entity.pdbx_description
1 polymer ?
#
loop_
_entity_poly.entity_id
_entity_poly.type
_entity_poly.pdbx_seq_one_letter_code
_entity_poly.pdbx_strand_id
1 'polypeptide(L)'
;MATTIDQFAPTADGESFDFFSPDGTNVSGSFDADTNTQTATISNPSGVLNEVGVQIVEGTQSTTIFDGKTVNSTFNGNDESNTVTFTGKVKDSSVVTGDGNDIIQFDKSVGGDFEAGEGDDTLESDSKVKNTNIDMGNGDDSLVFGGTVRGASISGGDGADSFEFFGKIKNTTVDLGGNDGSVDTIRISNLDDIKDGFIITGAEEGDLLIIGDQTYNYDPTTDSWTSPDDTLRFN
;
A
#
# COMPACT_ATOMS: atom_id res chain seq x y z
N MET A 1 22.55 -11.69 10.54
CA MET A 1 21.62 -12.54 11.29
C MET A 1 20.33 -11.79 11.20
N ALA A 2 19.29 -12.39 10.61
CA ALA A 2 17.98 -11.76 10.56
C ALA A 2 17.46 -11.57 11.99
N THR A 3 16.88 -10.41 12.27
CA THR A 3 16.16 -10.16 13.52
C THR A 3 14.71 -10.53 13.24
N THR A 4 14.35 -11.79 13.46
CA THR A 4 12.96 -12.24 13.38
C THR A 4 12.25 -11.95 14.70
N ILE A 5 11.17 -11.18 14.64
CA ILE A 5 10.28 -10.86 15.74
C ILE A 5 9.06 -11.76 15.55
N ASP A 6 9.15 -12.99 16.06
CA ASP A 6 8.17 -14.04 15.81
C ASP A 6 6.81 -13.79 16.50
N GLN A 7 6.72 -12.89 17.49
CA GLN A 7 5.46 -12.61 18.19
C GLN A 7 5.50 -11.33 19.03
N PHE A 8 4.54 -10.43 18.85
CA PHE A 8 4.21 -9.40 19.85
C PHE A 8 3.41 -10.07 20.99
N ALA A 9 3.89 -9.97 22.23
CA ALA A 9 3.54 -10.91 23.30
C ALA A 9 2.75 -10.40 24.54
N PRO A 10 2.29 -9.14 24.66
CA PRO A 10 1.34 -8.85 25.74
C PRO A 10 -0.08 -9.26 25.31
N THR A 11 -0.70 -10.15 26.10
CA THR A 11 -2.12 -10.53 25.97
C THR A 11 -2.97 -9.95 27.10
N ALA A 12 -2.36 -9.22 28.03
CA ALA A 12 -3.02 -8.56 29.14
C ALA A 12 -2.98 -7.04 28.95
N ASP A 13 -4.07 -6.40 29.35
CA ASP A 13 -4.29 -4.97 29.19
C ASP A 13 -3.18 -4.13 29.83
N GLY A 14 -2.63 -3.18 29.07
CA GLY A 14 -1.61 -2.24 29.52
C GLY A 14 -0.21 -2.84 29.71
N GLU A 15 0.02 -4.09 29.31
CA GLU A 15 1.37 -4.65 29.31
C GLU A 15 2.20 -4.06 28.16
N SER A 16 3.43 -3.63 28.50
CA SER A 16 4.43 -3.15 27.54
C SER A 16 5.58 -4.14 27.42
N PHE A 17 6.18 -4.24 26.24
CA PHE A 17 7.40 -5.00 26.01
C PHE A 17 8.48 -4.13 25.39
N ASP A 18 9.74 -4.54 25.61
CA ASP A 18 10.93 -3.91 25.05
C ASP A 18 11.97 -5.02 24.81
N PHE A 19 12.38 -5.18 23.55
CA PHE A 19 13.34 -6.18 23.10
C PHE A 19 14.49 -5.52 22.34
N PHE A 20 15.71 -5.90 22.72
CA PHE A 20 16.93 -5.46 22.05
C PHE A 20 17.61 -6.65 21.36
N SER A 21 17.78 -6.55 20.05
CA SER A 21 18.61 -7.50 19.31
C SER A 21 20.11 -7.18 19.48
N PRO A 22 21.00 -8.16 19.22
CA PRO A 22 22.45 -7.92 19.21
C PRO A 22 22.93 -6.90 18.17
N ASP A 23 22.15 -6.65 17.11
CA ASP A 23 22.45 -5.62 16.09
C ASP A 23 21.97 -4.21 16.47
N GLY A 24 21.42 -4.07 17.69
CA GLY A 24 20.96 -2.80 18.24
C GLY A 24 19.53 -2.44 17.84
N THR A 25 18.85 -3.26 17.04
CA THR A 25 17.42 -3.08 16.77
C THR A 25 16.64 -3.18 18.09
N ASN A 26 15.87 -2.13 18.36
CA ASN A 26 14.95 -2.05 19.48
C ASN A 26 13.52 -2.25 18.97
N VAL A 27 12.79 -3.13 19.62
CA VAL A 27 11.37 -3.37 19.40
C VAL A 27 10.65 -3.09 20.70
N SER A 28 9.77 -2.09 20.71
CA SER A 28 8.97 -1.74 21.87
C SER A 28 7.50 -1.65 21.52
N GLY A 29 6.60 -1.88 22.47
CA GLY A 29 5.17 -1.89 22.17
C GLY A 29 4.29 -2.17 23.38
N SER A 30 2.98 -2.27 23.14
CA SER A 30 1.98 -2.57 24.16
C SER A 30 0.72 -3.23 23.58
N PHE A 31 -0.12 -3.78 24.45
CA PHE A 31 -1.48 -4.24 24.11
C PHE A 31 -2.53 -3.42 24.86
N ASP A 32 -3.56 -2.99 24.14
CA ASP A 32 -4.77 -2.34 24.65
C ASP A 32 -5.94 -3.32 24.55
N ALA A 33 -6.47 -3.76 25.68
CA ALA A 33 -7.56 -4.75 25.69
C ALA A 33 -8.94 -4.14 25.45
N ASP A 34 -9.09 -2.82 25.64
CA ASP A 34 -10.35 -2.12 25.35
C ASP A 34 -10.58 -2.05 23.84
N THR A 35 -9.50 -1.90 23.05
CA THR A 35 -9.55 -1.91 21.58
C THR A 35 -9.10 -3.22 20.94
N ASN A 36 -8.56 -4.16 21.74
CA ASN A 36 -7.95 -5.39 21.26
C ASN A 36 -6.83 -5.13 20.22
N THR A 37 -5.98 -4.14 20.51
CA THR A 37 -4.96 -3.64 19.57
C THR A 37 -3.55 -3.84 20.13
N GLN A 38 -2.67 -4.40 19.29
CA GLN A 38 -1.24 -4.46 19.54
C GLN A 38 -0.53 -3.29 18.87
N THR A 39 0.35 -2.62 19.61
CA THR A 39 1.21 -1.58 19.06
C THR A 39 2.66 -2.02 19.11
N ALA A 40 3.43 -1.68 18.07
CA ALA A 40 4.86 -1.95 18.00
C ALA A 40 5.60 -0.82 17.30
N THR A 41 6.76 -0.46 17.81
CA THR A 41 7.73 0.41 17.16
C THR A 41 9.06 -0.32 17.09
N ILE A 42 9.54 -0.52 15.87
CA ILE A 42 10.83 -1.10 15.54
C ILE A 42 11.75 0.05 15.14
N SER A 43 12.86 0.20 15.85
CA SER A 43 13.87 1.23 15.57
C SER A 43 15.27 0.63 15.65
N ASN A 44 16.26 1.28 15.03
CA ASN A 44 17.66 0.90 15.23
C ASN A 44 18.51 2.18 15.35
N PRO A 45 19.43 2.28 16.33
CA PRO A 45 20.29 3.46 16.51
C PRO A 45 21.14 3.81 15.28
N SER A 46 21.45 2.82 14.42
CA SER A 46 22.15 3.05 13.14
C SER A 46 21.26 3.72 12.08
N GLY A 47 19.94 3.78 12.31
CA GLY A 47 18.94 4.27 11.38
C GLY A 47 18.56 3.29 10.28
N VAL A 48 19.05 2.04 10.33
CA VAL A 48 18.76 1.00 9.34
C VAL A 48 18.17 -0.24 10.02
N LEU A 49 17.00 -0.66 9.54
CA LEU A 49 16.35 -1.92 9.87
C LEU A 49 16.63 -2.87 8.71
N ASN A 50 17.43 -3.91 8.94
CA ASN A 50 17.84 -4.85 7.89
C ASN A 50 17.51 -6.28 8.31
N GLU A 51 16.84 -7.03 7.44
CA GLU A 51 16.41 -8.40 7.74
C GLU A 51 15.55 -8.49 9.01
N VAL A 52 14.65 -7.51 9.19
CA VAL A 52 13.66 -7.54 10.28
C VAL A 52 12.42 -8.26 9.78
N GLY A 53 12.00 -9.31 10.48
CA GLY A 53 10.71 -9.95 10.23
C GLY A 53 9.73 -9.62 11.35
N VAL A 54 8.50 -9.22 11.01
CA VAL A 54 7.40 -9.00 11.96
C VAL A 54 6.24 -9.90 11.58
N GLN A 55 5.68 -10.59 12.57
CA GLN A 55 4.44 -11.37 12.45
C GLN A 55 3.45 -10.90 13.52
N ILE A 56 2.26 -10.46 13.12
CA ILE A 56 1.18 -10.10 14.03
C ILE A 56 0.50 -11.38 14.56
N VAL A 57 0.01 -11.30 15.80
CA VAL A 57 -0.73 -12.40 16.45
C VAL A 57 -2.19 -12.36 16.02
N GLU A 58 -2.73 -13.51 15.63
CA GLU A 58 -4.14 -13.69 15.28
C GLU A 58 -5.13 -13.10 16.30
N GLY A 59 -6.26 -12.62 15.78
CA GLY A 59 -7.40 -12.14 16.57
C GLY A 59 -7.13 -10.84 17.33
N THR A 60 -6.17 -10.04 16.88
CA THR A 60 -5.91 -8.69 17.40
C THR A 60 -5.64 -7.71 16.27
N GLN A 61 -6.16 -6.50 16.37
CA GLN A 61 -5.76 -5.43 15.46
C GLN A 61 -4.30 -5.03 15.74
N SER A 62 -3.63 -4.42 14.77
CA SER A 62 -2.24 -3.97 14.97
C SER A 62 -1.93 -2.55 14.49
N THR A 63 -0.95 -1.93 15.14
CA THR A 63 -0.30 -0.70 14.68
C THR A 63 1.21 -0.85 14.82
N THR A 64 1.90 -0.97 13.69
CA THR A 64 3.33 -1.25 13.63
C THR A 64 4.08 -0.12 12.92
N ILE A 65 5.10 0.41 13.57
CA ILE A 65 5.95 1.48 13.05
C ILE A 65 7.37 0.96 12.82
N PHE A 66 7.84 1.05 11.59
CA PHE A 66 9.25 0.88 11.24
C PHE A 66 9.93 2.26 11.23
N ASP A 67 10.56 2.62 12.36
CA ASP A 67 11.27 3.88 12.54
C ASP A 67 12.72 3.78 12.08
N GLY A 68 12.91 3.91 10.77
CA GLY A 68 14.22 3.86 10.15
C GLY A 68 14.18 3.47 8.68
N LYS A 69 15.35 3.41 8.05
CA LYS A 69 15.47 2.86 6.69
C LYS A 69 15.29 1.35 6.74
N THR A 70 14.21 0.84 6.17
CA THR A 70 13.89 -0.58 6.12
C THR A 70 14.43 -1.25 4.85
N VAL A 71 15.14 -2.37 5.02
CA VAL A 71 15.76 -3.11 3.93
C VAL A 71 15.59 -4.61 4.15
N ASN A 72 15.26 -5.38 3.11
CA ASN A 72 15.15 -6.85 3.19
C ASN A 72 14.28 -7.36 4.35
N SER A 73 13.24 -6.61 4.71
CA SER A 73 12.43 -6.87 5.90
C SER A 73 11.03 -7.32 5.48
N THR A 74 10.34 -7.99 6.38
CA THR A 74 8.98 -8.50 6.15
C THR A 74 8.05 -8.02 7.25
N PHE A 75 6.84 -7.66 6.87
CA PHE A 75 5.70 -7.54 7.76
C PHE A 75 4.64 -8.52 7.29
N ASN A 76 4.16 -9.34 8.21
CA ASN A 76 3.03 -10.24 7.99
C ASN A 76 1.98 -9.91 9.05
N GLY A 77 0.84 -9.45 8.60
CA GLY A 77 -0.33 -9.21 9.43
C GLY A 77 -1.10 -10.48 9.73
N ASN A 78 -2.39 -10.31 9.99
CA ASN A 78 -3.33 -11.35 10.41
C ASN A 78 -4.73 -11.05 9.83
N ASP A 79 -5.75 -11.81 10.21
CA ASP A 79 -7.11 -11.64 9.68
C ASP A 79 -7.90 -10.45 10.30
N GLU A 80 -7.21 -9.47 10.89
CA GLU A 80 -7.81 -8.31 11.56
C GLU A 80 -7.16 -7.02 11.05
N SER A 81 -7.84 -5.87 11.18
CA SER A 81 -7.31 -4.58 10.72
C SER A 81 -5.91 -4.26 11.27
N ASN A 82 -5.00 -3.97 10.36
CA ASN A 82 -3.58 -3.76 10.56
C ASN A 82 -3.17 -2.39 10.01
N THR A 83 -2.43 -1.63 10.79
CA THR A 83 -1.78 -0.40 10.34
C THR A 83 -0.27 -0.59 10.37
N VAL A 84 0.40 -0.36 9.24
CA VAL A 84 1.86 -0.40 9.14
C VAL A 84 2.40 0.90 8.56
N THR A 85 3.30 1.54 9.29
CA THR A 85 3.90 2.83 8.91
C THR A 85 5.41 2.70 8.78
N PHE A 86 5.96 3.17 7.66
CA PHE A 86 7.40 3.28 7.44
C PHE A 86 7.83 4.75 7.42
N THR A 87 8.56 5.19 8.46
CA THR A 87 9.01 6.59 8.57
C THR A 87 10.24 6.88 7.70
N GLY A 88 11.01 5.84 7.39
CA GLY A 88 12.21 5.89 6.55
C GLY A 88 12.03 5.25 5.17
N LYS A 89 13.10 5.24 4.39
CA LYS A 89 13.07 4.63 3.04
C LYS A 89 12.92 3.12 3.14
N VAL A 90 12.05 2.56 2.33
CA VAL A 90 11.85 1.11 2.20
C VAL A 90 12.55 0.63 0.93
N LYS A 91 13.26 -0.51 1.02
CA LYS A 91 13.93 -1.13 -0.12
C LYS A 91 13.89 -2.66 -0.02
N ASP A 92 13.48 -3.31 -1.09
CA ASP A 92 13.51 -4.77 -1.22
C ASP A 92 12.85 -5.45 0.00
N SER A 93 11.72 -4.92 0.47
CA SER A 93 10.99 -5.41 1.64
C SER A 93 9.58 -5.81 1.23
N SER A 94 8.96 -6.72 1.98
CA SER A 94 7.60 -7.19 1.71
C SER A 94 6.66 -6.87 2.87
N VAL A 95 5.41 -6.57 2.54
CA VAL A 95 4.32 -6.41 3.49
C VAL A 95 3.14 -7.22 2.97
N VAL A 96 2.57 -8.04 3.84
CA VAL A 96 1.28 -8.71 3.65
C VAL A 96 0.45 -8.35 4.87
N THR A 97 -0.69 -7.67 4.73
CA THR A 97 -1.48 -7.23 5.89
C THR A 97 -2.57 -8.24 6.28
N GLY A 98 -3.12 -8.99 5.33
CA GLY A 98 -4.01 -10.13 5.62
C GLY A 98 -5.46 -9.80 5.31
N ASP A 99 -6.39 -10.27 6.14
CA ASP A 99 -7.79 -9.88 6.00
C ASP A 99 -8.08 -8.68 6.92
N GLY A 100 -9.19 -7.99 6.67
CA GLY A 100 -9.62 -6.81 7.41
C GLY A 100 -9.21 -5.51 6.71
N ASN A 101 -9.76 -4.40 7.18
CA ASN A 101 -9.50 -3.10 6.54
C ASN A 101 -8.16 -2.55 7.04
N ASP A 102 -7.16 -2.56 6.17
CA ASP A 102 -5.77 -2.32 6.48
C ASP A 102 -5.26 -0.96 5.99
N ILE A 103 -4.16 -0.49 6.61
CA ILE A 103 -3.53 0.78 6.28
C ILE A 103 -2.02 0.58 6.13
N ILE A 104 -1.49 0.91 4.95
CA ILE A 104 -0.05 0.88 4.63
C ILE A 104 0.41 2.31 4.32
N GLN A 105 1.35 2.84 5.11
CA GLN A 105 1.83 4.23 4.97
C GLN A 105 3.34 4.35 4.77
N PHE A 106 3.75 5.19 3.81
CA PHE A 106 5.15 5.48 3.52
C PHE A 106 5.48 6.98 3.52
N ASP A 107 6.27 7.42 4.50
CA ASP A 107 6.72 8.82 4.61
C ASP A 107 7.83 9.16 3.61
N LYS A 108 8.53 8.15 3.09
CA LYS A 108 9.74 8.28 2.28
C LYS A 108 9.70 7.32 1.10
N SER A 109 10.75 7.35 0.28
CA SER A 109 10.79 6.54 -0.94
C SER A 109 10.65 5.06 -0.65
N VAL A 110 9.82 4.39 -1.45
CA VAL A 110 9.44 2.97 -1.31
C VAL A 110 9.83 2.17 -2.55
N GLY A 111 10.23 0.92 -2.31
CA GLY A 111 10.48 -0.13 -3.30
C GLY A 111 10.42 -1.49 -2.61
N GLY A 112 9.63 -2.42 -3.15
CA GLY A 112 9.29 -3.68 -2.49
C GLY A 112 8.02 -4.29 -3.06
N ASP A 113 7.43 -5.20 -2.31
CA ASP A 113 6.21 -5.93 -2.64
C ASP A 113 5.18 -5.72 -1.51
N PHE A 114 3.96 -5.30 -1.84
CA PHE A 114 2.93 -4.95 -0.86
C PHE A 114 1.62 -5.62 -1.26
N GLU A 115 1.05 -6.41 -0.36
CA GLU A 115 -0.21 -7.14 -0.51
C GLU A 115 -1.11 -6.76 0.66
N ALA A 116 -2.32 -6.25 0.38
CA ALA A 116 -3.24 -5.84 1.43
C ALA A 116 -4.13 -7.02 1.84
N GLY A 117 -4.96 -7.55 0.94
CA GLY A 117 -5.62 -8.85 1.07
C GLY A 117 -7.14 -8.74 0.91
N GLU A 118 -7.94 -9.26 1.85
CA GLU A 118 -9.40 -9.05 1.82
C GLU A 118 -9.80 -7.91 2.75
N GLY A 119 -10.52 -6.89 2.29
CA GLY A 119 -10.96 -5.76 3.11
C GLY A 119 -10.96 -4.46 2.32
N ASP A 120 -11.58 -3.41 2.85
CA ASP A 120 -11.46 -2.08 2.23
C ASP A 120 -10.16 -1.43 2.72
N ASP A 121 -9.10 -1.54 1.92
CA ASP A 121 -7.74 -1.23 2.32
C ASP A 121 -7.29 0.16 1.86
N THR A 122 -6.25 0.68 2.51
CA THR A 122 -5.67 1.98 2.17
C THR A 122 -4.16 1.94 2.08
N LEU A 123 -3.61 2.37 0.95
CA LEU A 123 -2.18 2.59 0.77
C LEU A 123 -1.88 4.06 0.46
N GLU A 124 -1.05 4.70 1.29
CA GLU A 124 -0.65 6.09 1.11
C GLU A 124 0.88 6.24 0.99
N SER A 125 1.32 6.95 -0.05
CA SER A 125 2.71 7.39 -0.18
C SER A 125 2.81 8.83 -0.67
N ASP A 126 3.20 9.73 0.24
CA ASP A 126 3.58 11.11 -0.08
C ASP A 126 4.90 11.24 -0.87
N SER A 127 5.56 10.10 -1.08
CA SER A 127 6.94 10.04 -1.56
C SER A 127 7.07 9.25 -2.85
N LYS A 128 8.31 9.13 -3.32
CA LYS A 128 8.61 8.40 -4.55
C LYS A 128 8.40 6.89 -4.40
N VAL A 129 7.51 6.33 -5.20
CA VAL A 129 7.33 4.88 -5.40
C VAL A 129 8.16 4.43 -6.59
N LYS A 130 9.00 3.40 -6.43
CA LYS A 130 9.87 2.93 -7.51
C LYS A 130 10.11 1.43 -7.48
N ASN A 131 9.83 0.78 -8.62
CA ASN A 131 10.05 -0.66 -8.82
C ASN A 131 9.33 -1.44 -7.71
N THR A 132 8.03 -1.19 -7.61
CA THR A 132 7.17 -1.67 -6.54
C THR A 132 6.05 -2.49 -7.12
N ASN A 133 5.74 -3.63 -6.51
CA ASN A 133 4.50 -4.35 -6.77
C ASN A 133 3.53 -4.05 -5.62
N ILE A 134 2.31 -3.70 -5.97
CA ILE A 134 1.21 -3.43 -5.05
C ILE A 134 0.03 -4.26 -5.52
N ASP A 135 -0.56 -5.03 -4.63
CA ASP A 135 -1.77 -5.81 -4.83
C ASP A 135 -2.70 -5.52 -3.65
N MET A 136 -3.84 -4.89 -3.90
CA MET A 136 -4.75 -4.53 -2.81
C MET A 136 -5.69 -5.69 -2.47
N GLY A 137 -6.08 -6.48 -3.46
CA GLY A 137 -6.79 -7.74 -3.25
C GLY A 137 -8.30 -7.56 -3.45
N ASN A 138 -9.12 -8.00 -2.51
CA ASN A 138 -10.57 -7.88 -2.65
C ASN A 138 -11.10 -6.82 -1.69
N GLY A 139 -11.93 -5.90 -2.17
CA GLY A 139 -12.56 -4.86 -1.37
C GLY A 139 -12.59 -3.52 -2.10
N ASP A 140 -13.23 -2.50 -1.51
CA ASP A 140 -13.24 -1.17 -2.12
C ASP A 140 -11.98 -0.39 -1.68
N ASP A 141 -10.88 -0.52 -2.44
CA ASP A 141 -9.56 -0.05 -1.99
C ASP A 141 -9.24 1.40 -2.33
N SER A 142 -8.31 2.00 -1.58
CA SER A 142 -7.83 3.36 -1.80
C SER A 142 -6.32 3.49 -1.83
N LEU A 143 -5.79 3.93 -2.98
CA LEU A 143 -4.37 4.17 -3.18
C LEU A 143 -4.09 5.62 -3.49
N VAL A 144 -3.27 6.26 -2.65
CA VAL A 144 -2.91 7.68 -2.80
C VAL A 144 -1.40 7.85 -2.96
N PHE A 145 -1.00 8.42 -4.10
CA PHE A 145 0.39 8.69 -4.44
C PHE A 145 0.66 10.20 -4.57
N GLY A 146 1.17 10.79 -3.50
CA GLY A 146 1.63 12.19 -3.45
C GLY A 146 2.89 12.44 -4.30
N GLY A 147 3.74 11.43 -4.45
CA GLY A 147 5.03 11.54 -5.14
C GLY A 147 5.07 10.97 -6.56
N THR A 148 6.28 10.89 -7.14
CA THR A 148 6.48 10.24 -8.44
C THR A 148 6.37 8.73 -8.32
N VAL A 149 5.52 8.10 -9.13
CA VAL A 149 5.42 6.65 -9.28
C VAL A 149 6.16 6.21 -10.53
N ARG A 150 7.09 5.26 -10.40
CA ARG A 150 7.90 4.81 -11.54
C ARG A 150 8.26 3.34 -11.53
N GLY A 151 7.91 2.62 -12.58
CA GLY A 151 8.25 1.20 -12.68
C GLY A 151 7.40 0.36 -11.74
N ALA A 152 6.20 0.80 -11.40
CA ALA A 152 5.32 0.07 -10.47
C ALA A 152 4.34 -0.82 -11.24
N SER A 153 3.98 -1.95 -10.64
CA SER A 153 2.83 -2.76 -11.01
C SER A 153 1.84 -2.63 -9.87
N ILE A 154 0.63 -2.17 -10.15
CA ILE A 154 -0.39 -1.90 -9.14
C ILE A 154 -1.65 -2.65 -9.58
N SER A 155 -2.18 -3.50 -8.72
CA SER A 155 -3.50 -4.12 -8.86
C SER A 155 -4.39 -3.56 -7.76
N GLY A 156 -5.60 -3.13 -8.11
CA GLY A 156 -6.66 -2.93 -7.13
C GLY A 156 -7.18 -4.30 -6.72
N GLY A 157 -8.02 -4.87 -7.57
CA GLY A 157 -8.41 -6.28 -7.55
C GLY A 157 -9.91 -6.35 -7.71
N ASP A 158 -10.60 -7.22 -6.98
CA ASP A 158 -12.08 -7.23 -7.06
C ASP A 158 -12.64 -6.15 -6.12
N GLY A 159 -13.50 -5.25 -6.61
CA GLY A 159 -14.12 -4.19 -5.80
C GLY A 159 -14.04 -2.82 -6.48
N ALA A 160 -14.68 -1.81 -5.88
CA ALA A 160 -14.71 -0.46 -6.47
C ALA A 160 -13.52 0.39 -6.00
N ASP A 161 -12.42 0.32 -6.73
CA ASP A 161 -11.13 0.86 -6.32
C ASP A 161 -10.91 2.33 -6.71
N SER A 162 -10.08 2.99 -5.91
CA SER A 162 -9.69 4.39 -6.12
C SER A 162 -8.18 4.58 -6.16
N PHE A 163 -7.69 5.16 -7.26
CA PHE A 163 -6.27 5.46 -7.46
C PHE A 163 -6.06 6.96 -7.66
N GLU A 164 -5.34 7.62 -6.76
CA GLU A 164 -5.03 9.04 -6.86
C GLU A 164 -3.53 9.29 -7.08
N PHE A 165 -3.20 9.92 -8.22
CA PHE A 165 -1.84 10.32 -8.56
C PHE A 165 -1.71 11.85 -8.57
N PHE A 166 -1.00 12.37 -7.57
CA PHE A 166 -0.64 13.79 -7.48
C PHE A 166 0.72 14.11 -8.10
N GLY A 167 1.56 13.10 -8.31
CA GLY A 167 2.86 13.22 -8.95
C GLY A 167 2.94 12.58 -10.33
N LYS A 168 4.15 12.61 -10.91
CA LYS A 168 4.44 12.02 -12.22
C LYS A 168 4.32 10.50 -12.19
N ILE A 169 3.77 9.93 -13.26
CA ILE A 169 3.62 8.49 -13.46
C ILE A 169 4.46 8.09 -14.67
N LYS A 170 5.31 7.06 -14.55
CA LYS A 170 6.19 6.62 -15.64
C LYS A 170 6.47 5.13 -15.60
N ASN A 171 6.33 4.43 -16.73
CA ASN A 171 6.55 2.98 -16.82
C ASN A 171 5.77 2.24 -15.72
N THR A 172 4.50 2.57 -15.52
CA THR A 172 3.67 2.03 -14.45
C THR A 172 2.44 1.39 -15.08
N THR A 173 2.08 0.20 -14.62
CA THR A 173 0.82 -0.44 -14.96
C THR A 173 -0.12 -0.36 -13.76
N VAL A 174 -1.36 0.01 -14.00
CA VAL A 174 -2.47 -0.09 -13.05
C VAL A 174 -3.45 -1.09 -13.63
N ASP A 175 -3.74 -2.16 -12.90
CA ASP A 175 -4.76 -3.15 -13.23
C ASP A 175 -5.96 -2.93 -12.32
N LEU A 176 -7.13 -2.75 -12.92
CA LEU A 176 -8.39 -2.47 -12.26
C LEU A 176 -9.18 -3.75 -11.91
N GLY A 177 -8.50 -4.90 -11.81
CA GLY A 177 -9.13 -6.20 -11.51
C GLY A 177 -9.90 -6.81 -12.68
N GLY A 178 -10.92 -6.12 -13.18
CA GLY A 178 -11.75 -6.50 -14.32
C GLY A 178 -12.56 -7.79 -14.13
N ASN A 179 -13.70 -7.86 -14.82
CA ASN A 179 -14.73 -8.89 -14.75
C ASN A 179 -15.45 -9.04 -13.40
N ASP A 180 -15.43 -8.01 -12.57
CA ASP A 180 -16.12 -7.97 -11.28
C ASP A 180 -17.41 -7.11 -11.31
N GLY A 181 -17.57 -6.27 -12.34
CA GLY A 181 -18.69 -5.36 -12.52
C GLY A 181 -18.72 -4.18 -11.53
N SER A 182 -17.59 -3.91 -10.87
CA SER A 182 -17.41 -2.73 -10.02
C SER A 182 -17.23 -1.47 -10.89
N VAL A 183 -16.98 -0.33 -10.24
CA VAL A 183 -16.66 0.92 -10.95
C VAL A 183 -15.44 1.54 -10.30
N ASP A 184 -14.33 1.49 -11.03
CA ASP A 184 -13.06 2.00 -10.57
C ASP A 184 -12.85 3.45 -10.97
N THR A 185 -12.02 4.14 -10.19
CA THR A 185 -11.63 5.52 -10.49
C THR A 185 -10.12 5.69 -10.43
N ILE A 186 -9.55 6.16 -11.54
CA ILE A 186 -8.18 6.67 -11.60
C ILE A 186 -8.23 8.19 -11.71
N ARG A 187 -7.66 8.90 -10.74
CA ARG A 187 -7.47 10.35 -10.75
C ARG A 187 -6.01 10.72 -10.95
N ILE A 188 -5.74 11.55 -11.93
CA ILE A 188 -4.41 12.09 -12.24
C ILE A 188 -4.49 13.60 -12.26
N SER A 189 -3.61 14.27 -11.52
CA SER A 189 -3.69 15.73 -11.34
C SER A 189 -3.58 16.52 -12.64
N ASN A 190 -2.66 16.15 -13.54
CA ASN A 190 -2.48 16.83 -14.82
C ASN A 190 -2.11 15.85 -15.92
N LEU A 191 -2.51 16.16 -17.16
CA LEU A 191 -2.10 15.39 -18.34
C LEU A 191 -0.58 15.32 -18.49
N ASP A 192 0.11 16.41 -18.13
CA ASP A 192 1.57 16.50 -18.13
C ASP A 192 2.25 15.63 -17.07
N ASP A 193 1.53 15.01 -16.14
CA ASP A 193 2.11 14.09 -15.16
C ASP A 193 2.18 12.66 -15.69
N ILE A 194 1.41 12.34 -16.73
CA ILE A 194 1.49 11.08 -17.46
C ILE A 194 2.74 11.09 -18.34
N LYS A 195 3.61 10.09 -18.15
CA LYS A 195 4.82 9.89 -18.97
C LYS A 195 4.78 8.52 -19.64
N ASP A 196 5.73 8.33 -20.55
CA ASP A 196 5.87 7.09 -21.32
C ASP A 196 5.73 5.84 -20.45
N GLY A 197 4.98 4.87 -20.96
CA GLY A 197 4.77 3.58 -20.32
C GLY A 197 3.81 3.57 -19.14
N PHE A 198 2.99 4.60 -18.96
CA PHE A 198 1.78 4.45 -18.15
C PHE A 198 0.74 3.63 -18.93
N ILE A 199 0.21 2.59 -18.31
CA ILE A 199 -0.75 1.64 -18.90
C ILE A 199 -1.84 1.39 -17.87
N ILE A 200 -3.09 1.36 -18.31
CA ILE A 200 -4.23 0.92 -17.50
C ILE A 200 -4.77 -0.36 -18.15
N THR A 201 -5.02 -1.40 -17.34
CA THR A 201 -5.65 -2.66 -17.73
C THR A 201 -6.82 -2.96 -16.80
N GLY A 202 -7.58 -4.01 -17.08
CA GLY A 202 -8.70 -4.43 -16.23
C GLY A 202 -9.97 -3.58 -16.38
N ALA A 203 -9.90 -2.43 -17.07
CA ALA A 203 -11.02 -1.51 -17.15
C ALA A 203 -12.31 -2.11 -17.75
N GLU A 204 -13.44 -1.73 -17.17
CA GLU A 204 -14.80 -2.18 -17.47
C GLU A 204 -15.80 -1.04 -17.75
N GLU A 205 -17.00 -1.40 -18.18
CA GLU A 205 -18.07 -0.42 -18.40
C GLU A 205 -18.46 0.28 -17.10
N GLY A 206 -18.12 1.56 -16.99
CA GLY A 206 -18.45 2.39 -15.83
C GLY A 206 -17.24 3.09 -15.25
N ASP A 207 -16.05 2.54 -15.46
CA ASP A 207 -14.82 3.08 -14.91
C ASP A 207 -14.53 4.48 -15.39
N LEU A 208 -13.87 5.22 -14.51
CA LEU A 208 -13.60 6.63 -14.67
C LEU A 208 -12.10 6.92 -14.63
N LEU A 209 -11.59 7.49 -15.70
CA LEU A 209 -10.28 8.15 -15.71
C LEU A 209 -10.51 9.65 -15.60
N ILE A 210 -9.96 10.28 -14.58
CA ILE A 210 -10.07 11.71 -14.34
C ILE A 210 -8.69 12.34 -14.48
N ILE A 211 -8.54 13.26 -15.42
CA ILE A 211 -7.30 14.00 -15.64
C ILE A 211 -7.56 15.50 -15.43
N GLY A 212 -7.05 16.04 -14.33
CA GLY A 212 -7.39 17.39 -13.88
C GLY A 212 -8.89 17.53 -13.60
N ASP A 213 -9.58 18.33 -14.41
CA ASP A 213 -11.02 18.58 -14.31
C ASP A 213 -11.83 17.78 -15.37
N GLN A 214 -11.17 16.98 -16.20
CA GLN A 214 -11.82 16.20 -17.26
C GLN A 214 -12.03 14.76 -16.79
N THR A 215 -13.25 14.26 -16.96
CA THR A 215 -13.60 12.84 -16.77
C THR A 215 -13.60 12.15 -18.12
N TYR A 216 -13.14 10.92 -18.18
CA TYR A 216 -13.15 10.03 -19.33
C TYR A 216 -13.82 8.73 -18.90
N ASN A 217 -14.78 8.26 -19.68
CA ASN A 217 -15.44 6.98 -19.43
C ASN A 217 -14.77 5.92 -20.29
N TYR A 218 -14.58 4.73 -19.73
CA TYR A 218 -14.11 3.59 -20.50
C TYR A 218 -15.20 3.09 -21.47
N ASP A 219 -14.83 2.87 -22.73
CA ASP A 219 -15.67 2.27 -23.76
C ASP A 219 -15.16 0.85 -24.08
N PRO A 220 -15.82 -0.21 -23.57
CA PRO A 220 -15.38 -1.59 -23.79
C PRO A 220 -15.52 -2.03 -25.25
N THR A 221 -16.27 -1.30 -26.08
CA THR A 221 -16.41 -1.65 -27.51
C THR A 221 -15.19 -1.25 -28.33
N THR A 222 -14.46 -0.23 -27.86
CA THR A 222 -13.27 0.29 -28.52
C THR A 222 -11.99 0.11 -27.73
N ASP A 223 -12.08 -0.42 -26.50
CA ASP A 223 -10.94 -0.60 -25.59
C ASP A 223 -10.21 0.74 -25.40
N SER A 224 -10.98 1.79 -25.07
CA SER A 224 -10.46 3.16 -25.00
C SER A 224 -11.18 4.05 -24.00
N TRP A 225 -10.46 5.04 -23.48
CA TRP A 225 -11.01 6.08 -22.60
C TRP A 225 -11.49 7.26 -23.43
N THR A 226 -12.76 7.63 -23.31
CA THR A 226 -13.39 8.68 -24.12
C THR A 226 -13.91 9.83 -23.26
N SER A 227 -13.64 11.07 -23.67
CA SER A 227 -14.22 12.24 -22.99
C SER A 227 -15.74 12.32 -23.26
N PRO A 228 -16.53 12.97 -22.37
CA PRO A 228 -17.97 13.15 -22.55
C PRO A 228 -18.39 13.80 -23.88
N ASP A 229 -17.49 14.57 -24.50
CA ASP A 229 -17.68 15.22 -25.79
C ASP A 229 -17.01 14.47 -26.97
N ASP A 230 -16.40 13.30 -26.71
CA ASP A 230 -15.67 12.44 -27.66
C ASP A 230 -14.58 13.19 -28.45
N THR A 231 -14.03 14.27 -27.89
CA THR A 231 -12.98 15.06 -28.53
C THR A 231 -11.58 14.50 -28.30
N LEU A 232 -11.41 13.67 -27.26
CA LEU A 232 -10.13 13.10 -26.84
C LEU A 232 -10.29 11.62 -26.50
N ARG A 233 -9.35 10.80 -26.99
CA ARG A 233 -9.29 9.36 -26.73
C ARG A 233 -7.90 8.94 -26.26
N PHE A 234 -7.85 8.07 -25.26
CA PHE A 234 -6.63 7.37 -24.85
C PHE A 234 -6.80 5.87 -25.11
N ASN A 235 -5.74 5.26 -25.64
CA ASN A 235 -5.61 3.82 -25.79
C ASN A 235 -4.56 3.32 -24.79
#